data_AF-A0A6A6GTK4-F1
#
_entry.id   AF-A0A6A6GTK4-F1
#
_cell.length_a   1.000
_cell.length_b   1.000
_cell.length_c   1.000
_cell.angle_alpha   90.00
_cell.angle_beta   90.00
_cell.angle_gamma   90.00
#
_symmetry.space_group_name_H-M   'P 1'
#
loop_
_entity.id
_entity.type
_entity.pdbx_description
1 polymer ?
#
loop_
_entity_poly.entity_id
_entity_poly.type
_entity_poly.pdbx_seq_one_letter_code
_entity_poly.pdbx_strand_id
1 'polypeptide(L)'
;MQATRRPIIFVAHGLGGIIVKSALIHSYAAQKTALKDHRSIKLSTYGIIFMGTPHQGSDGVQFGKLLMNIASVFVAVDDCIDKYLERDSEWLQQQLSQYGLISRDFTTKFAFEEFLTPTKLGPLIIVVPRASAVVPGAAHTETIAMHADHINMVKFASKEDIGYRTVSSHLWIMTQDATAIVRSRWEEENRIDTGMQTGFLSWVGSDEV
;
A
#
# COMPACT_ATOMS: atom_id res chain seq x y z
N MET A 1 26.13 -4.56 3.13
CA MET A 1 24.85 -3.83 3.27
C MET A 1 23.73 -4.70 2.69
N GLN A 2 22.91 -5.34 3.52
CA GLN A 2 21.86 -6.29 3.09
C GLN A 2 20.42 -5.77 3.30
N ALA A 3 20.26 -4.59 3.92
CA ALA A 3 18.95 -4.09 4.36
C ALA A 3 18.00 -3.77 3.19
N THR A 4 18.50 -3.20 2.10
CA THR A 4 17.68 -2.75 0.95
C THR A 4 17.06 -3.89 0.14
N ARG A 5 17.56 -5.13 0.29
CA ARG A 5 17.07 -6.33 -0.42
C ARG A 5 16.21 -7.25 0.44
N ARG A 6 15.93 -6.88 1.69
CA ARG A 6 15.09 -7.69 2.58
C ARG A 6 13.63 -7.60 2.13
N PRO A 7 12.90 -8.72 2.01
CA PRO A 7 11.49 -8.68 1.65
C PRO A 7 10.68 -7.82 2.63
N ILE A 8 9.78 -7.01 2.08
CA ILE A 8 8.88 -6.10 2.80
C ILE A 8 7.46 -6.60 2.58
N ILE A 9 6.71 -6.70 3.68
CA ILE A 9 5.26 -6.88 3.66
C ILE A 9 4.65 -5.72 4.44
N PHE A 10 3.81 -4.92 3.77
CA PHE A 10 3.11 -3.82 4.43
C PHE A 10 1.78 -4.30 5.01
N VAL A 11 1.46 -3.84 6.21
CA VAL A 11 0.10 -3.89 6.77
C VAL A 11 -0.32 -2.46 6.98
N ALA A 12 -1.28 -1.97 6.21
CA ALA A 12 -1.58 -0.56 6.11
C ALA A 12 -3.07 -0.32 6.37
N HIS A 13 -3.39 0.54 7.34
CA HIS A 13 -4.77 0.84 7.75
C HIS A 13 -5.20 2.23 7.31
N GLY A 14 -6.45 2.38 6.86
CA GLY A 14 -7.03 3.67 6.50
C GLY A 14 -6.15 4.45 5.51
N LEU A 15 -5.79 5.69 5.88
CA LEU A 15 -4.90 6.56 5.09
C LEU A 15 -3.50 5.98 4.89
N GLY A 16 -3.02 5.12 5.79
CA GLY A 16 -1.73 4.46 5.66
C GLY A 16 -1.61 3.67 4.35
N GLY A 17 -2.71 3.07 3.88
CA GLY A 17 -2.73 2.37 2.61
C GLY A 17 -2.55 3.30 1.41
N ILE A 18 -3.10 4.52 1.47
CA ILE A 18 -2.90 5.55 0.43
C ILE A 18 -1.44 6.00 0.38
N ILE A 19 -0.83 6.19 1.56
CA ILE A 19 0.58 6.56 1.70
C ILE A 19 1.49 5.46 1.11
N VAL A 20 1.22 4.18 1.43
CA VAL A 20 1.98 3.04 0.89
C VAL A 20 1.88 2.98 -0.63
N LYS A 21 0.68 3.16 -1.20
CA LYS A 21 0.52 3.21 -2.67
C LYS A 21 1.35 4.34 -3.28
N SER A 22 1.27 5.55 -2.72
CA SER A 22 2.06 6.70 -3.20
C SER A 22 3.55 6.42 -3.14
N ALA A 23 4.06 5.89 -2.01
CA ALA A 23 5.47 5.54 -1.86
C ALA A 23 5.95 4.51 -2.90
N LEU A 24 5.13 3.49 -3.20
CA LEU A 24 5.46 2.48 -4.21
C LEU A 24 5.45 3.04 -5.63
N ILE A 25 4.53 3.95 -5.95
CA ILE A 25 4.50 4.66 -7.24
C ILE A 25 5.74 5.54 -7.38
N HIS A 26 6.11 6.30 -6.36
CA HIS A 26 7.33 7.14 -6.39
C HIS A 26 8.59 6.27 -6.53
N SER A 27 8.64 5.15 -5.80
CA SER A 27 9.71 4.15 -5.92
C SER A 27 9.81 3.57 -7.34
N TYR A 28 8.68 3.33 -8.00
CA TYR A 28 8.62 2.87 -9.39
C TYR A 28 9.04 3.97 -10.39
N ALA A 29 8.58 5.21 -10.19
CA ALA A 29 8.87 6.35 -11.06
C ALA A 29 10.32 6.85 -10.96
N ALA A 30 11.05 6.49 -9.91
CA ALA A 30 12.49 6.75 -9.76
C ALA A 30 13.37 6.10 -10.86
N GLN A 31 12.76 5.47 -11.87
CA GLN A 31 13.40 4.96 -13.09
C GLN A 31 14.31 5.95 -13.82
N LYS A 32 14.12 7.27 -13.68
CA LYS A 32 14.81 8.28 -14.49
C LYS A 32 15.99 8.99 -13.81
N THR A 33 16.26 8.73 -12.54
CA THR A 33 17.37 9.37 -11.80
C THR A 33 18.22 8.34 -11.07
N ALA A 34 19.51 8.63 -10.91
CA ALA A 34 20.55 7.72 -10.42
C ALA A 34 20.41 7.23 -8.95
N LEU A 35 19.21 7.30 -8.36
CA LEU A 35 18.93 6.96 -6.97
C LEU A 35 18.41 5.52 -6.87
N LYS A 36 19.30 4.54 -7.06
CA LYS A 36 19.02 3.10 -6.93
C LYS A 36 18.36 2.74 -5.59
N ASP A 37 18.63 3.51 -4.54
CA ASP A 37 18.09 3.30 -3.21
C ASP A 37 16.57 3.51 -3.14
N HIS A 38 15.99 4.42 -3.95
CA HIS A 38 14.54 4.64 -3.94
C HIS A 38 13.76 3.51 -4.62
N ARG A 39 14.35 2.83 -5.61
CA ARG A 39 13.73 1.64 -6.25
C ARG A 39 13.68 0.44 -5.33
N SER A 40 14.57 0.40 -4.34
CA SER A 40 14.68 -0.74 -3.42
C SER A 40 13.37 -1.02 -2.68
N ILE A 41 12.56 0.01 -2.39
CA ILE A 41 11.27 -0.15 -1.72
C ILE A 41 10.32 -0.99 -2.58
N LYS A 42 10.09 -0.62 -3.85
CA LYS A 42 9.24 -1.41 -4.75
C LYS A 42 9.81 -2.80 -5.02
N LEU A 43 11.11 -2.91 -5.29
CA LEU A 43 11.75 -4.18 -5.61
C LEU A 43 11.71 -5.16 -4.44
N SER A 44 11.86 -4.65 -3.23
CA SER A 44 11.82 -5.46 -2.01
C SER A 44 10.43 -5.65 -1.43
N THR A 45 9.42 -4.91 -1.89
CA THR A 45 8.03 -5.15 -1.47
C THR A 45 7.50 -6.39 -2.14
N TYR A 46 7.20 -7.40 -1.33
CA TYR A 46 6.55 -8.64 -1.79
C TYR A 46 5.04 -8.48 -1.82
N GLY A 47 4.45 -7.93 -0.76
CA GLY A 47 3.00 -7.89 -0.63
C GLY A 47 2.48 -6.88 0.39
N ILE A 48 1.17 -6.68 0.35
CA ILE A 48 0.47 -5.63 1.10
C ILE A 48 -0.86 -6.18 1.60
N ILE A 49 -1.17 -5.93 2.87
CA ILE A 49 -2.49 -6.14 3.46
C ILE A 49 -3.07 -4.75 3.73
N PHE A 50 -4.08 -4.36 2.96
CA PHE A 50 -4.83 -3.13 3.18
C PHE A 50 -5.96 -3.40 4.17
N MET A 51 -6.05 -2.59 5.23
CA MET A 51 -7.06 -2.71 6.28
C MET A 51 -7.94 -1.47 6.23
N GLY A 52 -9.17 -1.58 5.72
CA GLY A 52 -10.09 -0.44 5.64
C GLY A 52 -9.48 0.73 4.85
N THR A 53 -8.74 0.47 3.78
CA THR A 53 -8.24 1.54 2.91
C THR A 53 -9.20 1.71 1.74
N PRO A 54 -9.67 2.94 1.45
CA PRO A 54 -10.50 3.14 0.28
C PRO A 54 -9.61 3.16 -0.97
N HIS A 55 -9.95 2.35 -1.97
CA HIS A 55 -9.18 2.18 -3.19
C HIS A 55 -9.88 2.71 -4.44
N GLN A 56 -11.20 2.88 -4.37
CA GLN A 56 -12.04 3.39 -5.44
C GLN A 56 -12.92 4.52 -4.92
N GLY A 57 -13.00 5.62 -5.65
CA GLY A 57 -14.03 6.66 -5.47
C GLY A 57 -13.94 7.55 -4.23
N SER A 58 -12.95 7.38 -3.35
CA SER A 58 -12.75 8.34 -2.24
C SER A 58 -11.65 9.34 -2.59
N ASP A 59 -11.97 10.63 -2.50
CA ASP A 59 -10.96 11.66 -2.34
C ASP A 59 -10.24 11.44 -1.00
N GLY A 60 -8.92 11.27 -1.02
CA GLY A 60 -8.12 11.04 0.19
C GLY A 60 -8.29 12.15 1.23
N VAL A 61 -8.64 13.36 0.79
CA VAL A 61 -8.95 14.50 1.64
C VAL A 61 -10.28 14.32 2.33
N GLN A 62 -11.33 13.96 1.59
CA GLN A 62 -12.65 13.69 2.17
C GLN A 62 -12.61 12.51 3.13
N PHE A 63 -11.87 11.46 2.77
CA PHE A 63 -11.64 10.32 3.65
C PHE A 63 -10.88 10.70 4.92
N GLY A 64 -9.85 11.55 4.80
CA GLY A 64 -9.12 12.03 5.96
C GLY A 64 -9.97 12.91 6.88
N LYS A 65 -10.80 13.81 6.33
CA LYS A 65 -11.80 14.58 7.08
C LYS A 65 -12.80 13.68 7.81
N LEU A 66 -13.24 12.60 7.16
CA LEU A 66 -14.10 11.60 7.77
C LEU A 66 -13.43 10.92 8.96
N LEU A 67 -12.17 10.48 8.80
CA LEU A 67 -11.40 9.87 9.88
C LEU A 67 -11.12 10.81 11.03
N MET A 68 -10.88 12.10 10.78
CA MET A 68 -10.73 13.11 11.84
C MET A 68 -12.03 13.27 12.64
N ASN A 69 -13.18 13.34 11.95
CA ASN A 69 -14.47 13.42 12.60
C ASN A 69 -14.69 12.21 13.52
N ILE A 70 -14.37 11.01 13.04
CA ILE A 70 -14.44 9.78 13.83
C ILE A 70 -13.46 9.82 15.00
N ALA A 71 -12.18 10.17 14.76
CA ALA A 71 -11.16 10.23 15.79
C ALA A 71 -11.53 11.19 16.92
N SER A 72 -12.18 12.32 16.59
CA SER A 72 -12.63 13.31 17.56
C SER A 72 -13.71 12.83 18.55
N VAL A 73 -14.30 11.66 18.33
CA VAL A 73 -15.18 10.96 19.30
C VAL A 73 -14.37 10.25 20.37
N PHE A 74 -13.19 9.74 20.04
CA PHE A 74 -12.38 8.87 20.89
C PHE A 74 -11.16 9.59 21.49
N VAL A 75 -10.72 10.69 20.87
CA VAL A 75 -9.54 11.48 21.24
C VAL A 75 -9.87 12.97 21.10
N ALA A 76 -9.39 13.82 22.01
CA ALA A 76 -9.40 15.27 21.80
C ALA A 76 -8.36 15.60 20.71
N VAL A 77 -8.81 15.79 19.47
CA VAL A 77 -7.94 16.03 18.31
C VAL A 77 -7.51 17.50 18.29
N ASP A 78 -6.20 17.77 18.30
CA ASP A 78 -5.60 19.07 18.00
C ASP A 78 -5.65 19.33 16.47
N ASP A 79 -5.98 20.56 16.07
CA ASP A 79 -6.30 21.03 14.70
C ASP A 79 -5.14 20.96 13.67
N CYS A 80 -4.06 20.22 13.92
CA CYS A 80 -2.84 20.27 13.12
C CYS A 80 -2.93 19.49 11.78
N ILE A 81 -3.85 18.53 11.65
CA ILE A 81 -3.89 17.62 10.50
C ILE A 81 -4.72 18.21 9.33
N ASP A 82 -5.57 19.21 9.58
CA ASP A 82 -6.48 19.80 8.57
C ASP A 82 -5.73 20.42 7.37
N LYS A 83 -4.56 21.03 7.60
CA LYS A 83 -3.82 21.74 6.54
C LYS A 83 -3.02 20.86 5.59
N TYR A 84 -2.72 19.61 5.96
CA TYR A 84 -1.86 18.74 5.14
C TYR A 84 -2.64 17.89 4.14
N LEU A 85 -3.93 17.65 4.37
CA LEU A 85 -4.74 16.83 3.48
C LEU A 85 -5.25 17.64 2.28
N GLU A 86 -5.65 18.90 2.46
CA GLU A 86 -6.36 19.66 1.41
C GLU A 86 -5.56 19.96 0.14
N ARG A 87 -4.23 19.85 0.15
CA ARG A 87 -3.41 20.43 -0.92
C ARG A 87 -3.25 19.59 -2.19
N ASP A 88 -3.56 18.29 -2.17
CA ASP A 88 -3.17 17.38 -3.26
C ASP A 88 -4.25 16.35 -3.67
N SER A 89 -5.56 16.61 -3.52
CA SER A 89 -6.60 15.61 -3.85
C SER A 89 -6.55 15.11 -5.31
N GLU A 90 -6.47 16.03 -6.28
CA GLU A 90 -6.41 15.70 -7.71
C GLU A 90 -5.09 15.01 -8.08
N TRP A 91 -3.97 15.51 -7.56
CA TRP A 91 -2.66 14.89 -7.76
C TRP A 91 -2.62 13.48 -7.16
N LEU A 92 -3.14 13.29 -5.95
CA LEU A 92 -3.20 11.99 -5.28
C LEU A 92 -4.08 11.01 -6.05
N GLN A 93 -5.23 11.44 -6.59
CA GLN A 93 -6.06 10.59 -7.44
C GLN A 93 -5.37 10.22 -8.76
N GLN A 94 -4.70 11.18 -9.40
CA GLN A 94 -3.93 10.91 -10.62
C GLN A 94 -2.76 9.94 -10.33
N GLN A 95 -2.06 10.09 -9.21
CA GLN A 95 -1.00 9.17 -8.79
C GLN A 95 -1.56 7.77 -8.50
N LEU A 96 -2.66 7.66 -7.75
CA LEU A 96 -3.28 6.38 -7.42
C LEU A 96 -3.78 5.62 -8.66
N SER A 97 -4.13 6.31 -9.76
CA SER A 97 -4.46 5.66 -11.03
C SER A 97 -3.30 4.82 -11.59
N GLN A 98 -2.04 5.25 -11.33
CA GLN A 98 -0.84 4.52 -11.75
C GLN A 98 -0.56 3.28 -10.91
N TYR A 99 -1.15 3.18 -9.71
CA TYR A 99 -0.99 2.00 -8.87
C TYR A 99 -1.47 0.73 -9.59
N GLY A 100 -2.49 0.84 -10.46
CA GLY A 100 -2.96 -0.28 -11.28
C GLY A 100 -1.85 -0.93 -12.11
N LEU A 101 -0.90 -0.14 -12.62
CA LEU A 101 0.23 -0.60 -13.45
C LEU A 101 1.19 -1.50 -12.68
N ILE A 102 1.42 -1.22 -11.40
CA ILE A 102 2.37 -1.96 -10.54
C ILE A 102 1.68 -2.92 -9.58
N SER A 103 0.36 -2.87 -9.45
CA SER A 103 -0.41 -3.65 -8.47
C SER A 103 -0.21 -5.16 -8.60
N ARG A 104 -0.01 -5.66 -9.82
CA ARG A 104 0.22 -7.07 -10.13
C ARG A 104 1.58 -7.58 -9.64
N ASP A 105 2.50 -6.67 -9.32
CA ASP A 105 3.80 -7.03 -8.77
C ASP A 105 3.71 -7.34 -7.27
N PHE A 106 2.54 -7.23 -6.62
CA PHE A 106 2.43 -7.46 -5.18
C PHE A 106 1.33 -8.45 -4.85
N THR A 107 1.62 -9.37 -3.93
CA THR A 107 0.57 -10.16 -3.29
C THR A 107 -0.26 -9.24 -2.41
N THR A 108 -1.50 -8.96 -2.82
CA THR A 108 -2.37 -7.98 -2.16
C THR A 108 -3.58 -8.64 -1.51
N LYS A 109 -3.83 -8.33 -0.25
CA LYS A 109 -5.03 -8.72 0.50
C LYS A 109 -5.81 -7.47 0.90
N PHE A 110 -7.13 -7.54 0.83
CA PHE A 110 -8.02 -6.42 1.13
C PHE A 110 -8.94 -6.78 2.28
N ALA A 111 -8.75 -6.15 3.44
CA ALA A 111 -9.62 -6.30 4.58
C ALA A 111 -10.60 -5.12 4.68
N PHE A 112 -11.87 -5.41 4.95
CA PHE A 112 -12.92 -4.42 5.13
C PHE A 112 -13.67 -4.63 6.45
N GLU A 113 -14.23 -3.54 6.97
CA GLU A 113 -15.04 -3.56 8.20
C GLU A 113 -16.46 -4.07 7.93
N GLU A 114 -17.06 -4.75 8.90
CA GLU A 114 -18.46 -5.17 8.84
C GLU A 114 -19.37 -4.39 9.78
N PHE A 115 -18.83 -3.77 10.83
CA PHE A 115 -19.62 -3.03 11.80
C PHE A 115 -19.55 -1.53 11.55
N LEU A 116 -20.61 -0.83 11.95
CA LEU A 116 -20.71 0.61 11.80
C LEU A 116 -19.85 1.35 12.84
N THR A 117 -19.21 2.43 12.40
CA THR A 117 -18.36 3.29 13.23
C THR A 117 -19.12 4.55 13.68
N PRO A 118 -19.02 4.96 14.96
CA PRO A 118 -19.58 6.22 15.45
C PRO A 118 -18.88 7.47 14.89
N THR A 119 -19.67 8.52 14.65
CA THR A 119 -19.20 9.85 14.21
C THR A 119 -19.60 10.92 15.24
N LYS A 120 -18.88 12.05 15.32
CA LYS A 120 -19.00 13.01 16.45
C LYS A 120 -20.37 13.63 16.62
N LEU A 121 -21.14 13.77 15.54
CA LEU A 121 -22.49 14.36 15.54
C LEU A 121 -23.36 13.76 14.42
N GLY A 122 -23.09 12.51 14.01
CA GLY A 122 -23.72 11.92 12.83
C GLY A 122 -24.16 10.46 13.03
N PRO A 123 -24.70 9.84 11.97
CA PRO A 123 -25.11 8.44 12.02
C PRO A 123 -23.91 7.50 12.18
N LEU A 124 -24.20 6.28 12.61
CA LEU A 124 -23.29 5.15 12.49
C LEU A 124 -23.11 4.81 11.01
N ILE A 125 -21.87 4.72 10.54
CA ILE A 125 -21.56 4.50 9.11
C ILE A 125 -20.55 3.36 8.90
N ILE A 126 -20.59 2.73 7.73
CA ILE A 126 -19.43 1.97 7.22
C ILE A 126 -18.46 2.99 6.64
N VAL A 127 -17.25 3.07 7.21
CA VAL A 127 -16.27 4.12 6.87
C VAL A 127 -15.64 3.86 5.51
N VAL A 128 -15.36 2.60 5.19
CA VAL A 128 -14.95 2.16 3.84
C VAL A 128 -15.85 1.01 3.37
N PRO A 129 -16.80 1.28 2.46
CA PRO A 129 -17.64 0.24 1.88
C PRO A 129 -16.80 -0.84 1.18
N ARG A 130 -17.24 -2.09 1.21
CA ARG A 130 -16.55 -3.22 0.55
C ARG A 130 -16.19 -2.94 -0.91
N ALA A 131 -17.09 -2.29 -1.65
CA ALA A 131 -16.85 -1.93 -3.06
C ALA A 131 -15.72 -0.91 -3.24
N SER A 132 -15.45 -0.07 -2.23
CA SER A 132 -14.31 0.86 -2.21
C SER A 132 -13.05 0.19 -1.68
N ALA A 133 -13.17 -0.74 -0.72
CA ALA A 133 -12.03 -1.46 -0.13
C ALA A 133 -11.41 -2.52 -1.06
N VAL A 134 -12.05 -2.85 -2.18
CA VAL A 134 -11.60 -3.88 -3.13
C VAL A 134 -11.40 -3.25 -4.51
N VAL A 135 -10.34 -3.66 -5.21
CA VAL A 135 -10.07 -3.23 -6.59
C VAL A 135 -10.69 -4.24 -7.57
N PRO A 136 -11.73 -3.87 -8.35
CA PRO A 136 -12.29 -4.76 -9.36
C PRO A 136 -11.25 -5.16 -10.41
N GLY A 137 -11.17 -6.45 -10.76
CA GLY A 137 -10.28 -6.94 -11.81
C GLY A 137 -8.80 -7.13 -11.42
N ALA A 138 -8.44 -6.91 -10.14
CA ALA A 138 -7.14 -7.29 -9.63
C ALA A 138 -7.08 -8.82 -9.46
N ALA A 139 -6.29 -9.49 -10.31
CA ALA A 139 -6.07 -10.92 -10.26
C ALA A 139 -5.52 -11.34 -8.88
N HIS A 140 -5.99 -12.47 -8.35
CA HIS A 140 -5.54 -13.10 -7.10
C HIS A 140 -5.83 -12.32 -5.81
N THR A 141 -6.91 -11.55 -5.77
CA THR A 141 -7.27 -10.76 -4.60
C THR A 141 -8.21 -11.53 -3.67
N GLU A 142 -7.70 -11.90 -2.50
CA GLU A 142 -8.51 -12.43 -1.42
C GLU A 142 -8.98 -11.28 -0.53
N THR A 143 -10.28 -11.23 -0.26
CA THR A 143 -10.89 -10.25 0.63
C THR A 143 -11.07 -10.84 2.01
N ILE A 144 -10.74 -10.08 3.04
CA ILE A 144 -10.86 -10.46 4.45
C ILE A 144 -11.99 -9.62 5.08
N ALA A 145 -13.03 -10.28 5.58
CA ALA A 145 -14.05 -9.59 6.37
C ALA A 145 -13.57 -9.49 7.82
N MET A 146 -13.58 -8.27 8.37
CA MET A 146 -13.24 -8.03 9.77
C MET A 146 -14.52 -7.77 10.56
N HIS A 147 -14.81 -8.63 11.53
CA HIS A 147 -15.94 -8.48 12.47
C HIS A 147 -15.68 -7.38 13.50
N ALA A 148 -15.45 -6.17 13.02
CA ALA A 148 -15.14 -4.97 13.79
C ALA A 148 -15.55 -3.73 13.00
N ASP A 149 -15.62 -2.60 13.71
CA ASP A 149 -15.73 -1.28 13.10
C ASP A 149 -14.36 -0.81 12.58
N HIS A 150 -14.32 0.31 11.86
CA HIS A 150 -13.09 0.86 11.28
C HIS A 150 -11.96 1.09 12.28
N ILE A 151 -12.30 1.43 13.52
CA ILE A 151 -11.36 1.82 14.57
C ILE A 151 -10.76 0.58 15.24
N ASN A 152 -11.57 -0.47 15.35
CA ASN A 152 -11.25 -1.68 16.09
C ASN A 152 -10.78 -2.82 15.19
N MET A 153 -10.91 -2.73 13.85
CA MET A 153 -10.47 -3.78 12.92
C MET A 153 -8.97 -4.12 12.94
N VAL A 154 -8.14 -3.30 13.59
CA VAL A 154 -6.70 -3.54 13.78
C VAL A 154 -6.30 -3.70 15.26
N LYS A 155 -7.28 -3.72 16.17
CA LYS A 155 -7.08 -3.77 17.63
C LYS A 155 -7.58 -5.10 18.17
N PHE A 156 -6.75 -6.12 18.05
CA PHE A 156 -7.09 -7.47 18.47
C PHE A 156 -7.00 -7.64 19.99
N ALA A 157 -8.02 -8.25 20.59
CA ALA A 157 -8.06 -8.46 22.03
C ALA A 157 -7.04 -9.52 22.50
N SER A 158 -6.80 -10.56 21.69
CA SER A 158 -5.80 -11.59 21.98
C SER A 158 -5.35 -12.31 20.70
N LYS A 159 -4.39 -13.25 20.83
CA LYS A 159 -3.93 -14.10 19.72
C LYS A 159 -4.98 -15.13 19.26
N GLU A 160 -6.00 -15.37 20.08
CA GLU A 160 -7.14 -16.24 19.79
C GLU A 160 -8.23 -15.54 18.97
N ASP A 161 -8.18 -14.21 18.88
CA ASP A 161 -9.10 -13.40 18.09
C ASP A 161 -9.11 -13.88 16.62
N ILE A 162 -10.33 -14.02 16.06
CA ILE A 162 -10.52 -14.56 14.71
C ILE A 162 -9.85 -13.65 13.66
N GLY A 163 -9.96 -12.33 13.82
CA GLY A 163 -9.30 -11.35 12.97
C GLY A 163 -7.78 -11.45 13.06
N TYR A 164 -7.23 -11.55 14.27
CA TYR A 164 -5.79 -11.75 14.48
C TYR A 164 -5.29 -13.03 13.80
N ARG A 165 -5.96 -14.16 14.03
CA ARG A 165 -5.60 -15.46 13.43
C ARG A 165 -5.67 -15.43 11.92
N THR A 166 -6.66 -14.75 11.35
CA THR A 166 -6.83 -14.62 9.90
C THR A 166 -5.68 -13.79 9.30
N VAL A 167 -5.42 -12.60 9.82
CA VAL A 167 -4.35 -11.72 9.34
C VAL A 167 -2.97 -12.37 9.51
N SER A 168 -2.70 -12.98 10.67
CA SER A 168 -1.43 -13.66 10.94
C SER A 168 -1.23 -14.90 10.05
N SER A 169 -2.29 -15.64 9.71
CA SER A 169 -2.21 -16.75 8.77
C SER A 169 -1.82 -16.29 7.36
N HIS A 170 -2.44 -15.20 6.87
CA HIS A 170 -2.05 -14.61 5.59
C HIS A 170 -0.60 -14.11 5.61
N LEU A 171 -0.18 -13.41 6.67
CA LEU A 171 1.19 -12.96 6.83
C LEU A 171 2.18 -14.14 6.83
N TRP A 172 1.87 -15.21 7.55
CA TRP A 172 2.71 -16.41 7.60
C TRP A 172 2.88 -17.06 6.22
N ILE A 173 1.80 -17.15 5.44
CA ILE A 173 1.88 -17.66 4.06
C ILE A 173 2.76 -16.75 3.21
N MET A 174 2.53 -15.44 3.29
CA MET A 174 3.30 -14.44 2.53
C MET A 174 4.80 -14.51 2.86
N THR A 175 5.20 -14.76 4.12
CA THR A 175 6.62 -14.84 4.50
C THR A 175 7.34 -16.05 3.92
N GLN A 176 6.64 -17.15 3.63
CA GLN A 176 7.25 -18.33 3.01
C GLN A 176 7.74 -18.02 1.59
N ASP A 177 6.95 -17.28 0.82
CA ASP A 177 7.24 -17.00 -0.60
C ASP A 177 8.07 -15.73 -0.80
N ALA A 178 7.98 -14.78 0.13
CA ALA A 178 8.53 -13.43 -0.04
C ALA A 178 10.03 -13.42 -0.38
N THR A 179 10.82 -14.29 0.25
CA THR A 179 12.28 -14.31 0.05
C THR A 179 12.67 -14.72 -1.36
N ALA A 180 12.06 -15.77 -1.89
CA ALA A 180 12.39 -16.28 -3.23
C ALA A 180 11.97 -15.29 -4.31
N ILE A 181 10.74 -14.74 -4.20
CA ILE A 181 10.19 -13.81 -5.19
C ILE A 181 10.97 -12.49 -5.21
N VAL A 182 11.26 -11.90 -4.05
CA VAL A 182 12.03 -10.65 -3.98
C VAL A 182 13.45 -10.85 -4.51
N ARG A 183 14.10 -11.99 -4.18
CA ARG A 183 15.42 -12.31 -4.74
C ARG A 183 15.38 -12.36 -6.27
N SER A 184 14.41 -13.06 -6.85
CA SER A 184 14.26 -13.15 -8.31
C SER A 184 14.06 -11.78 -8.96
N ARG A 185 13.31 -10.87 -8.33
CA ARG A 185 13.13 -9.49 -8.82
C ARG A 185 14.44 -8.71 -8.84
N TRP A 186 15.23 -8.82 -7.78
CA TRP A 186 16.55 -8.19 -7.71
C TRP A 186 17.53 -8.75 -8.72
N GLU A 187 17.49 -10.06 -8.98
CA GLU A 187 18.33 -10.71 -10.00
C GLU A 187 17.97 -10.22 -11.41
N GLU A 188 16.68 -10.08 -11.72
CA GLU A 188 16.22 -9.53 -13.00
C GLU A 188 16.61 -8.06 -13.16
N GLU A 189 16.43 -7.25 -12.13
CA GLU A 189 16.84 -5.84 -12.15
C GLU A 189 18.35 -5.71 -12.41
N ASN A 190 19.19 -6.51 -11.74
CA ASN A 190 20.64 -6.48 -11.96
C ASN A 190 21.01 -6.89 -13.40
N ARG A 191 20.27 -7.82 -14.01
CA ARG A 191 20.47 -8.23 -15.40
C ARG A 191 20.16 -7.09 -16.37
N ILE A 192 19.04 -6.40 -16.16
CA ILE A 192 18.64 -5.23 -16.97
C ILE A 192 19.68 -4.11 -16.86
N ASP A 193 20.12 -3.78 -15.64
CA ASP A 193 21.16 -2.77 -15.40
C ASP A 193 22.47 -3.10 -16.13
N THR A 194 22.89 -4.37 -16.06
CA THR A 194 24.13 -4.84 -16.72
C THR A 194 23.98 -4.78 -18.24
N GLY A 195 22.84 -5.23 -18.78
CA GLY A 195 22.53 -5.20 -20.21
C GLY A 195 22.55 -3.79 -20.80
N MET A 196 21.97 -2.81 -20.10
CA MET A 196 21.99 -1.40 -20.49
C MET A 196 23.42 -0.83 -20.51
N GLN A 197 24.26 -1.18 -19.54
CA GLN A 197 25.67 -0.75 -19.51
C GLN A 197 26.47 -1.35 -20.67
N THR A 198 26.34 -2.64 -20.94
CA THR A 198 27.03 -3.30 -22.07
C THR A 198 26.57 -2.75 -23.42
N GLY A 199 25.26 -2.48 -23.60
CA GLY A 199 24.73 -1.89 -24.82
C GLY A 199 25.23 -0.47 -25.06
N PHE A 200 25.29 0.36 -23.99
CA PHE A 200 25.85 1.71 -24.08
C PHE A 200 27.34 1.70 -24.44
N LEU A 201 28.14 0.84 -23.80
CA LEU A 201 29.56 0.69 -24.12
C LEU A 201 29.81 0.22 -25.56
N SER A 202 28.96 -0.69 -26.07
CA SER A 202 29.08 -1.13 -27.47
C SER A 202 28.74 -0.04 -28.48
N TRP A 203 27.81 0.87 -28.16
CA TRP A 203 27.40 1.95 -29.05
C TRP A 203 28.45 3.07 -29.12
N VAL A 204 29.02 3.46 -27.97
CA VAL A 204 30.11 4.44 -27.89
C VAL A 204 31.37 3.93 -28.60
N GLY A 205 31.66 2.63 -28.53
CA GLY A 205 32.80 2.03 -29.23
C GLY A 205 32.66 1.92 -30.75
N SER A 206 31.46 2.09 -31.30
CA SER A 206 31.20 2.05 -32.76
C SER A 206 31.22 3.42 -33.45
N ASP A 207 31.27 4.52 -32.69
CA ASP A 207 31.33 5.89 -33.22
C ASP A 207 32.77 6.45 -33.31
N GLU A 208 33.79 5.64 -33.02
CA GLU A 208 35.23 6.01 -33.11
C GLU A 208 35.98 5.39 -34.31
N VAL A 209 35.27 4.96 -35.38
CA VAL A 209 35.90 4.41 -36.61
C VAL A 209 35.51 5.18 -37.86
#